data_AF-A0A4Y4G7J7-F1
#
_entry.id   AF-A0A4Y4G7J7-F1
#
_cell.length_a   1.000
_cell.length_b   1.000
_cell.length_c   1.000
_cell.angle_alpha   90.00
_cell.angle_beta   90.00
_cell.angle_gamma   90.00
#
_symmetry.space_group_name_H-M   'P 1'
#
loop_
_entity.id
_entity.type
_entity.pdbx_description
1 polymer ?
#
loop_
_entity_poly.entity_id
_entity_poly.type
_entity_poly.pdbx_seq_one_letter_code
_entity_poly.pdbx_strand_id
1 'polypeptide(L)'
;MKKIKHKKKILSGTIIGLILIITIFSLTSSKNTKSDEKGYKITKVTKISPFIVTGKIKATRTQVATLPQGKVQQILVDNGAHVDAGQALATTYSQVSQNNMDDLNQEIAQQQRKVTEPKRQLDLVKGQDDQARLSEVQASYNDANDELTNLQTKLQRGQSKVNGTAIAPFAGTVAIDYTKMGTPSITIYGDDLIFKANVSEYDYDKLQLNANLKVTALASKESIATKINFISNEPAATSKANDAKYEFTAPIHNHFMNGQTARASVEQAGLSIPTTCVKKQGVYVVNKKHVVSFKAIIGKTENSHFKVEKGLRAGQSVIVNPDKSLRDGSKVSVDD
;
A
#
# COMPACT_ATOMS: atom_id res chain seq x y z
N MET A 1 42.68 -1.69 121.64
CA MET A 1 41.78 -1.23 122.73
C MET A 1 41.32 0.21 122.47
N LYS A 2 40.30 0.69 123.18
CA LYS A 2 39.71 2.07 123.17
C LYS A 2 38.91 2.52 121.93
N LYS A 3 37.67 2.03 121.88
CA LYS A 3 36.39 2.80 121.82
C LYS A 3 36.46 4.33 121.59
N ILE A 4 35.50 4.83 120.81
CA ILE A 4 34.92 6.19 121.01
C ILE A 4 34.53 6.88 119.68
N LYS A 5 33.31 6.94 119.09
CA LYS A 5 32.10 7.74 119.43
C LYS A 5 31.13 7.68 118.21
N HIS A 6 29.91 8.21 118.33
CA HIS A 6 28.98 8.49 117.22
C HIS A 6 28.66 10.00 117.13
N LYS A 7 28.19 10.50 115.98
CA LYS A 7 27.03 11.42 115.87
C LYS A 7 26.44 11.44 114.44
N LYS A 8 25.33 12.16 114.23
CA LYS A 8 24.25 11.84 113.26
C LYS A 8 23.99 12.91 112.17
N LYS A 9 23.66 12.41 110.96
CA LYS A 9 22.63 12.85 109.98
C LYS A 9 22.80 14.16 109.16
N ILE A 10 22.05 14.16 108.03
CA ILE A 10 21.64 15.27 107.11
C ILE A 10 22.80 15.69 106.15
N LEU A 11 22.65 15.90 104.83
CA LEU A 11 21.50 16.23 103.97
C LEU A 11 21.53 15.51 102.59
N SER A 12 20.34 15.12 102.16
CA SER A 12 19.94 14.67 100.81
C SER A 12 19.84 15.84 99.80
N GLY A 13 20.04 15.61 98.49
CA GLY A 13 19.33 16.42 97.48
C GLY A 13 20.03 16.81 96.17
N THR A 14 20.33 15.85 95.28
CA THR A 14 20.79 16.15 93.89
C THR A 14 20.34 15.14 92.80
N ILE A 15 19.29 14.34 93.02
CA ILE A 15 18.78 13.36 92.01
C ILE A 15 17.26 13.45 91.81
N ILE A 16 16.72 14.66 91.59
CA ILE A 16 15.32 14.86 91.14
C ILE A 16 15.21 15.90 90.00
N GLY A 17 16.17 16.83 89.86
CA GLY A 17 16.11 17.90 88.85
C GLY A 17 16.33 17.47 87.39
N LEU A 18 16.87 16.28 87.11
CA LEU A 18 17.24 15.88 85.74
C LEU A 18 16.11 15.20 84.94
N ILE A 19 15.06 14.70 85.61
CA ILE A 19 13.99 13.91 84.98
C ILE A 19 12.87 14.80 84.41
N LEU A 20 12.68 16.01 84.95
CA LEU A 20 11.65 16.96 84.51
C LEU A 20 12.02 17.77 83.23
N ILE A 21 13.28 17.74 82.80
CA ILE A 21 13.72 18.42 81.57
C ILE A 21 13.50 17.53 80.33
N ILE A 22 13.54 16.20 80.50
CA ILE A 22 13.33 15.23 79.42
C ILE A 22 11.85 15.16 79.01
N THR A 23 10.90 15.41 79.92
CA THR A 23 9.46 15.37 79.62
C THR A 23 8.94 16.62 78.89
N ILE A 24 9.67 17.74 78.90
CA ILE A 24 9.24 19.00 78.25
C ILE A 24 9.82 19.14 76.83
N PHE A 25 10.93 18.48 76.50
CA PHE A 25 11.51 18.55 75.14
C PHE A 25 10.70 17.78 74.07
N SER A 26 9.77 16.91 74.46
CA SER A 26 8.85 16.21 73.53
C SER A 26 7.74 17.11 72.95
N LEU A 27 7.65 18.39 73.30
CA LEU A 27 6.62 19.32 72.82
C LEU A 27 7.05 20.29 71.72
N THR A 28 8.30 20.22 71.23
CA THR A 28 8.78 21.06 70.11
C THR A 28 9.48 20.29 69.00
N SER A 29 8.85 19.21 68.52
CA SER A 29 9.17 18.62 67.20
C SER A 29 8.00 17.86 66.59
N SER A 30 7.06 18.59 65.97
CA SER A 30 6.48 18.26 64.65
C SER A 30 5.39 19.27 64.25
N LYS A 31 5.83 20.41 63.70
CA LYS A 31 5.14 20.96 62.52
C LYS A 31 5.91 20.57 61.26
N ASN A 32 6.14 19.25 61.10
CA ASN A 32 5.95 18.69 59.78
C ASN A 32 4.47 18.89 59.45
N THR A 33 4.17 19.99 58.77
CA THR A 33 3.12 19.96 57.76
C THR A 33 3.55 18.90 56.77
N LYS A 34 3.19 17.64 57.06
CA LYS A 34 2.90 16.67 56.02
C LYS A 34 1.83 17.35 55.19
N SER A 35 2.26 18.01 54.12
CA SER A 35 1.39 18.21 52.98
C SER A 35 0.85 16.83 52.69
N ASP A 36 -0.48 16.69 52.63
CA ASP A 36 -1.08 15.55 51.96
C ASP A 36 -0.67 15.67 50.49
N GLU A 37 0.55 15.22 50.16
CA GLU A 37 1.00 14.99 48.80
C GLU A 37 0.13 13.85 48.25
N LYS A 38 -1.08 14.22 47.83
CA LYS A 38 -1.99 13.37 47.07
C LYS A 38 -1.17 12.70 45.98
N GLY A 39 -1.15 11.37 45.97
CA GLY A 39 -0.60 10.59 44.86
C GLY A 39 -1.40 10.90 43.60
N TYR A 40 -0.74 11.42 42.59
CA TYR A 40 -1.33 11.57 41.25
C TYR A 40 -0.78 10.48 40.35
N LYS A 41 -1.68 9.73 39.71
CA LYS A 41 -1.29 8.82 38.64
C LYS A 41 -0.79 9.62 37.46
N ILE A 42 0.35 9.22 36.90
CA ILE A 42 0.90 9.81 35.68
C ILE A 42 0.77 8.85 34.50
N THR A 43 0.82 9.39 33.29
CA THR A 43 0.92 8.60 32.06
C THR A 43 1.83 9.31 31.06
N LYS A 44 2.40 8.58 30.12
CA LYS A 44 3.33 9.12 29.13
C LYS A 44 2.60 9.56 27.87
N VAL A 45 2.95 10.73 27.36
CA VAL A 45 2.54 11.20 26.03
C VAL A 45 3.14 10.27 24.98
N THR A 46 2.31 9.52 24.27
CA THR A 46 2.74 8.56 23.23
C THR A 46 2.60 9.13 21.83
N LYS A 47 3.19 8.48 20.82
CA LYS A 47 2.76 8.68 19.43
C LYS A 47 1.37 8.08 19.26
N ILE A 48 0.57 8.61 18.32
CA ILE A 48 -0.69 7.98 17.92
C ILE A 48 -0.39 6.57 17.38
N SER A 49 -1.19 5.58 17.77
CA SER A 49 -1.09 4.22 17.24
C SER A 49 -1.20 4.23 15.71
N PRO A 50 -0.35 3.49 14.98
CA PRO A 50 -0.43 3.46 13.52
C PRO A 50 -1.78 2.92 13.06
N PHE A 51 -2.28 3.44 11.94
CA PHE A 51 -3.48 2.89 11.32
C PHE A 51 -3.13 1.55 10.66
N ILE A 52 -3.90 0.51 10.97
CA ILE A 52 -3.63 -0.87 10.56
C ILE A 52 -4.71 -1.32 9.59
N VAL A 53 -4.29 -1.80 8.41
CA VAL A 53 -5.19 -2.27 7.37
C VAL A 53 -4.65 -3.56 6.74
N THR A 54 -5.55 -4.47 6.37
CA THR A 54 -5.20 -5.74 5.71
C THR A 54 -5.46 -5.61 4.22
N GLY A 55 -4.54 -6.10 3.40
CA GLY A 55 -4.64 -6.10 1.95
C GLY A 55 -3.99 -7.33 1.33
N LYS A 56 -3.78 -7.27 0.01
CA LYS A 56 -3.07 -8.32 -0.73
C LYS A 56 -1.96 -7.70 -1.57
N ILE A 57 -0.89 -8.47 -1.74
CA ILE A 57 0.10 -8.22 -2.78
C ILE A 57 -0.52 -8.58 -4.12
N LYS A 58 -0.30 -7.76 -5.14
CA LYS A 58 -0.80 -7.94 -6.50
C LYS A 58 0.27 -7.55 -7.50
N ALA A 59 0.33 -8.27 -8.62
CA ALA A 59 1.02 -7.78 -9.81
C ALA A 59 0.37 -6.46 -10.27
N THR A 60 1.21 -5.46 -10.59
CA THR A 60 0.79 -4.13 -11.06
C THR A 60 0.07 -4.24 -12.41
N ARG A 61 0.55 -5.15 -13.26
CA ARG A 61 -0.05 -5.50 -14.55
C ARG A 61 -0.54 -6.94 -14.52
N THR A 62 -1.72 -7.17 -15.07
CA THR A 62 -2.29 -8.51 -15.28
C THR A 62 -3.06 -8.47 -16.58
N GLN A 63 -2.78 -9.39 -17.50
CA GLN A 63 -3.44 -9.43 -18.80
C GLN A 63 -3.62 -10.86 -19.28
N VAL A 64 -4.81 -11.18 -19.78
CA VAL A 64 -5.03 -12.41 -20.55
C VAL A 64 -4.46 -12.19 -21.95
N ALA A 65 -3.64 -13.12 -22.42
CA ALA A 65 -3.02 -13.07 -23.74
C ALA A 65 -4.10 -12.99 -24.83
N THR A 66 -3.95 -12.04 -25.75
CA THR A 66 -4.81 -11.97 -26.94
C THR A 66 -4.35 -13.06 -27.91
N LEU A 67 -5.17 -14.10 -28.05
CA LEU A 67 -4.94 -15.14 -29.05
C LEU A 67 -5.33 -14.60 -30.45
N PRO A 68 -4.50 -14.81 -31.50
CA PRO A 68 -4.89 -14.53 -32.87
C PRO A 68 -6.05 -15.42 -33.33
N GLN A 69 -6.61 -15.11 -34.50
CA GLN A 69 -7.70 -15.88 -35.10
C GLN A 69 -7.31 -17.37 -35.29
N GLY A 70 -8.30 -18.25 -35.15
CA GLY A 70 -8.17 -19.69 -35.39
C GLY A 70 -8.24 -20.52 -34.11
N LYS A 71 -7.82 -21.79 -34.22
CA LYS A 71 -7.68 -22.71 -33.08
C LYS A 71 -6.23 -22.71 -32.62
N VAL A 72 -6.02 -22.74 -31.30
CA VAL A 72 -4.68 -22.97 -30.70
C VAL A 72 -4.14 -24.30 -31.22
N GLN A 73 -2.93 -24.29 -31.75
CA GLN A 73 -2.21 -25.49 -32.18
C GLN A 73 -1.30 -26.00 -31.06
N GLN A 74 -0.51 -25.09 -30.48
CA GLN A 74 0.45 -25.41 -29.43
C GLN A 74 0.58 -24.24 -28.45
N ILE A 75 0.76 -24.55 -27.15
CA ILE A 75 1.28 -23.61 -26.16
C ILE A 75 2.80 -23.80 -26.09
N LEU A 76 3.55 -22.70 -26.12
CA LEU A 76 5.02 -22.68 -26.20
C LEU A 76 5.70 -22.43 -24.85
N VAL A 77 4.92 -22.28 -23.78
CA VAL A 77 5.38 -21.93 -22.43
C VAL A 77 4.66 -22.78 -21.39
N ASP A 78 5.36 -23.07 -20.29
CA ASP A 78 4.80 -23.85 -19.18
C ASP A 78 4.02 -22.98 -18.20
N ASN A 79 3.09 -23.61 -17.46
CA ASN A 79 2.37 -22.95 -16.38
C ASN A 79 3.33 -22.64 -15.22
N GLY A 80 3.43 -21.36 -14.84
CA GLY A 80 4.38 -20.87 -13.85
C GLY A 80 5.72 -20.42 -14.45
N ALA A 81 5.94 -20.55 -15.76
CA ALA A 81 7.13 -20.02 -16.42
C ALA A 81 7.16 -18.48 -16.38
N HIS A 82 8.35 -17.91 -16.23
CA HIS A 82 8.59 -16.49 -16.53
C HIS A 82 8.81 -16.31 -18.03
N VAL A 83 8.32 -15.19 -18.57
CA VAL A 83 8.45 -14.82 -19.98
C VAL A 83 8.87 -13.36 -20.13
N ASP A 84 9.60 -13.06 -21.20
CA ASP A 84 9.98 -11.70 -21.59
C ASP A 84 8.91 -11.01 -22.46
N ALA A 85 8.94 -9.68 -22.51
CA ALA A 85 8.08 -8.91 -23.42
C ALA A 85 8.36 -9.28 -24.89
N GLY A 86 7.31 -9.62 -25.63
CA GLY A 86 7.39 -10.09 -27.02
C GLY A 86 7.62 -11.59 -27.18
N GLN A 87 7.89 -12.34 -26.10
CA GLN A 87 8.07 -13.80 -26.16
C GLN A 87 6.80 -14.50 -26.65
N ALA A 88 6.96 -15.50 -27.52
CA ALA A 88 5.87 -16.31 -28.05
C ALA A 88 5.27 -17.22 -26.97
N LEU A 89 3.94 -17.19 -26.83
CA LEU A 89 3.17 -17.93 -25.82
C LEU A 89 2.42 -19.11 -26.41
N ALA A 90 1.84 -18.94 -27.60
CA ALA A 90 1.07 -19.98 -28.28
C ALA A 90 0.98 -19.70 -29.78
N THR A 91 0.83 -20.75 -30.58
CA THR A 91 0.53 -20.65 -32.01
C THR A 91 -0.95 -20.95 -32.27
N THR A 92 -1.54 -20.29 -33.27
CA THR A 92 -2.90 -20.55 -33.75
C THR A 92 -2.88 -20.82 -35.25
N TYR A 93 -3.87 -21.61 -35.71
CA TYR A 93 -4.12 -21.83 -37.14
C TYR A 93 -5.61 -21.62 -37.44
N SER A 94 -5.89 -20.85 -38.48
CA SER A 94 -7.23 -20.47 -38.92
C SER A 94 -7.58 -21.13 -40.25
N GLN A 95 -8.31 -22.25 -40.19
CA GLN A 95 -8.80 -22.94 -41.40
C GLN A 95 -9.66 -22.02 -42.27
N VAL A 96 -10.47 -21.12 -41.68
CA VAL A 96 -11.26 -20.13 -42.43
C VAL A 96 -10.33 -19.18 -43.19
N SER A 97 -9.23 -18.74 -42.57
CA SER A 97 -8.25 -17.90 -43.26
C SER A 97 -7.50 -18.69 -44.35
N GLN A 98 -7.22 -19.98 -44.16
CA GLN A 98 -6.64 -20.83 -45.21
C GLN A 98 -7.58 -20.95 -46.41
N ASN A 99 -8.86 -21.30 -46.20
CA ASN A 99 -9.85 -21.39 -47.27
C ASN A 99 -9.92 -20.08 -48.07
N ASN A 100 -9.95 -18.93 -47.37
CA ASN A 100 -9.93 -17.61 -48.02
C ASN A 100 -8.64 -17.36 -48.85
N MET A 101 -7.50 -17.98 -48.49
CA MET A 101 -6.27 -17.91 -49.31
C MET A 101 -6.38 -18.82 -50.54
N ASP A 102 -7.00 -19.98 -50.40
CA ASP A 102 -7.21 -20.91 -51.51
C ASP A 102 -8.16 -20.30 -52.57
N ASP A 103 -9.26 -19.67 -52.13
CA ASP A 103 -10.17 -18.91 -52.98
C ASP A 103 -9.46 -17.74 -53.68
N LEU A 104 -8.69 -16.94 -52.94
CA LEU A 104 -7.96 -15.80 -53.48
C LEU A 104 -6.84 -16.22 -54.46
N ASN A 105 -6.21 -17.37 -54.26
CA ASN A 105 -5.28 -17.96 -55.22
C ASN A 105 -5.99 -18.35 -56.53
N GLN A 106 -7.24 -18.85 -56.47
CA GLN A 106 -8.04 -19.11 -57.66
C GLN A 106 -8.43 -17.81 -58.38
N GLU A 107 -8.79 -16.75 -57.66
CA GLU A 107 -9.05 -15.41 -58.24
C GLU A 107 -7.80 -14.86 -58.93
N ILE A 108 -6.61 -14.95 -58.31
CA ILE A 108 -5.33 -14.55 -58.90
C ILE A 108 -5.07 -15.33 -60.20
N ALA A 109 -5.25 -16.65 -60.19
CA ALA A 109 -5.06 -17.48 -61.39
C ALA A 109 -6.06 -17.12 -62.51
N GLN A 110 -7.29 -16.73 -62.17
CA GLN A 110 -8.26 -16.20 -63.14
C GLN A 110 -7.83 -14.83 -63.70
N GLN A 111 -7.39 -13.92 -62.84
CA GLN A 111 -6.95 -12.58 -63.24
C GLN A 111 -5.69 -12.60 -64.10
N GLN A 112 -4.72 -13.47 -63.80
CA GLN A 112 -3.53 -13.70 -64.64
C GLN A 112 -3.90 -14.09 -66.08
N ARG A 113 -4.93 -14.93 -66.26
CA ARG A 113 -5.45 -15.26 -67.61
C ARG A 113 -6.07 -14.05 -68.30
N LYS A 114 -6.78 -13.18 -67.56
CA LYS A 114 -7.34 -11.93 -68.10
C LYS A 114 -6.25 -10.93 -68.51
N VAL A 115 -5.14 -10.83 -67.77
CA VAL A 115 -3.99 -9.96 -68.13
C VAL A 115 -3.27 -10.41 -69.41
N THR A 116 -3.33 -11.71 -69.73
CA THR A 116 -2.59 -12.29 -70.86
C THR A 116 -3.03 -11.72 -72.21
N GLU A 117 -4.33 -11.48 -72.42
CA GLU A 117 -4.83 -11.01 -73.72
C GLU A 117 -4.52 -9.53 -74.00
N PRO A 118 -4.79 -8.56 -73.09
CA PRO A 118 -4.32 -7.19 -73.24
C PRO A 118 -2.80 -7.10 -73.38
N LYS A 119 -2.04 -7.95 -72.67
CA LYS A 119 -0.58 -8.02 -72.83
C LYS A 119 -0.16 -8.44 -74.23
N ARG A 120 -0.79 -9.50 -74.76
CA ARG A 120 -0.53 -10.01 -76.12
C ARG A 120 -0.89 -8.97 -77.18
N GLN A 121 -1.99 -8.24 -77.00
CA GLN A 121 -2.37 -7.14 -77.90
C GLN A 121 -1.38 -5.97 -77.79
N LEU A 122 -0.94 -5.63 -76.58
CA LEU A 122 0.02 -4.56 -76.34
C LEU A 122 1.35 -4.85 -77.06
N ASP A 123 1.84 -6.09 -76.97
CA ASP A 123 3.08 -6.51 -77.62
C ASP A 123 2.95 -6.61 -79.16
N LEU A 124 1.74 -6.67 -79.72
CA LEU A 124 1.48 -6.59 -81.17
C LEU A 124 1.37 -5.13 -81.69
N VAL A 125 0.92 -4.20 -80.85
CA VAL A 125 0.72 -2.78 -81.24
C VAL A 125 1.94 -1.91 -80.89
N LYS A 126 2.81 -2.34 -79.97
CA LYS A 126 4.14 -1.73 -79.73
C LYS A 126 5.02 -1.76 -80.98
N GLY A 127 5.03 -0.65 -81.72
CA GLY A 127 5.74 -0.49 -82.99
C GLY A 127 4.86 -0.16 -84.19
N GLN A 128 3.53 -0.08 -84.00
CA GLN A 128 2.59 0.45 -84.99
C GLN A 128 2.40 1.97 -84.80
N ASP A 129 2.21 2.71 -85.89
CA ASP A 129 2.03 4.17 -85.88
C ASP A 129 0.56 4.57 -85.59
N ASP A 130 -0.04 3.91 -84.59
CA ASP A 130 -1.43 4.08 -84.16
C ASP A 130 -1.46 4.38 -82.65
N GLN A 131 -1.23 5.66 -82.32
CA GLN A 131 -1.18 6.12 -80.92
C GLN A 131 -2.51 5.93 -80.18
N ALA A 132 -3.65 6.05 -80.86
CA ALA A 132 -4.96 5.91 -80.24
C ALA A 132 -5.17 4.48 -79.74
N ARG A 133 -4.92 3.50 -80.61
CA ARG A 133 -5.00 2.07 -80.27
C ARG A 133 -3.93 1.64 -79.27
N LEU A 134 -2.71 2.16 -79.38
CA LEU A 134 -1.65 1.89 -78.40
C LEU A 134 -2.07 2.36 -77.00
N SER A 135 -2.67 3.55 -76.89
CA SER A 135 -3.15 4.11 -75.62
C SER A 135 -4.29 3.28 -75.02
N GLU A 136 -5.28 2.89 -75.84
CA GLU A 136 -6.41 2.04 -75.41
C GLU A 136 -5.93 0.68 -74.86
N VAL A 137 -5.07 -0.01 -75.61
CA VAL A 137 -4.55 -1.33 -75.24
C VAL A 137 -3.62 -1.24 -74.02
N GLN A 138 -2.82 -0.16 -73.91
CA GLN A 138 -1.99 0.09 -72.73
C GLN A 138 -2.83 0.37 -71.48
N ALA A 139 -3.94 1.10 -71.59
CA ALA A 139 -4.89 1.31 -70.50
C ALA A 139 -5.52 -0.02 -70.06
N SER A 140 -6.04 -0.81 -70.99
CA SER A 140 -6.62 -2.15 -70.70
C SER A 140 -5.62 -3.10 -70.03
N TYR A 141 -4.34 -3.07 -70.45
CA TYR A 141 -3.28 -3.82 -69.78
C TYR A 141 -3.02 -3.32 -68.35
N ASN A 142 -2.95 -1.99 -68.16
CA ASN A 142 -2.72 -1.39 -66.84
C ASN A 142 -3.86 -1.74 -65.87
N ASP A 143 -5.12 -1.54 -66.27
CA ASP A 143 -6.28 -1.85 -65.43
C ASP A 143 -6.30 -3.33 -64.98
N ALA A 144 -6.02 -4.25 -65.91
CA ALA A 144 -5.97 -5.68 -65.60
C ALA A 144 -4.79 -6.04 -64.68
N ASN A 145 -3.64 -5.38 -64.86
CA ASN A 145 -2.43 -5.56 -64.06
C ASN A 145 -2.55 -4.94 -62.66
N ASP A 146 -3.26 -3.83 -62.53
CA ASP A 146 -3.51 -3.16 -61.25
C ASP A 146 -4.46 -4.00 -60.39
N GLU A 147 -5.50 -4.62 -60.96
CA GLU A 147 -6.32 -5.57 -60.19
C GLU A 147 -5.55 -6.86 -59.82
N LEU A 148 -4.64 -7.33 -60.68
CA LEU A 148 -3.72 -8.42 -60.30
C LEU A 148 -2.83 -8.02 -59.11
N THR A 149 -2.32 -6.79 -59.11
CA THR A 149 -1.51 -6.21 -58.02
C THR A 149 -2.33 -6.05 -56.72
N ASN A 150 -3.60 -5.66 -56.83
CA ASN A 150 -4.54 -5.61 -55.72
C ASN A 150 -4.77 -6.99 -55.10
N LEU A 151 -5.02 -8.02 -55.92
CA LEU A 151 -5.22 -9.40 -55.47
C LEU A 151 -3.95 -9.96 -54.80
N GLN A 152 -2.78 -9.73 -55.38
CA GLN A 152 -1.49 -10.11 -54.76
C GLN A 152 -1.27 -9.41 -53.41
N THR A 153 -1.63 -8.13 -53.29
CA THR A 153 -1.57 -7.38 -52.04
C THR A 153 -2.57 -7.92 -50.99
N LYS A 154 -3.78 -8.30 -51.41
CA LYS A 154 -4.76 -8.99 -50.55
C LYS A 154 -4.17 -10.33 -50.04
N LEU A 155 -3.49 -11.10 -50.90
CA LEU A 155 -2.89 -12.40 -50.55
C LEU A 155 -1.80 -12.24 -49.49
N GLN A 156 -0.86 -11.32 -49.69
CA GLN A 156 0.21 -11.05 -48.73
C GLN A 156 -0.33 -10.64 -47.34
N ARG A 157 -1.40 -9.83 -47.30
CA ARG A 157 -2.09 -9.43 -46.06
C ARG A 157 -2.94 -10.53 -45.44
N GLY A 158 -3.28 -11.57 -46.21
CA GLY A 158 -4.08 -12.71 -45.77
C GLY A 158 -3.22 -13.85 -45.21
N GLN A 159 -2.03 -14.07 -45.75
CA GLN A 159 -1.10 -15.12 -45.31
C GLN A 159 -0.76 -15.03 -43.82
N SER A 160 -0.55 -13.82 -43.29
CA SER A 160 -0.30 -13.60 -41.85
C SER A 160 -1.51 -13.83 -40.93
N LYS A 161 -2.68 -14.17 -41.49
CA LYS A 161 -3.90 -14.55 -40.75
C LYS A 161 -4.17 -16.05 -40.76
N VAL A 162 -3.42 -16.83 -41.55
CA VAL A 162 -3.51 -18.30 -41.58
C VAL A 162 -2.88 -18.87 -40.31
N ASN A 163 -1.65 -18.46 -40.02
CA ASN A 163 -0.91 -18.83 -38.81
C ASN A 163 -0.69 -17.59 -37.95
N GLY A 164 -1.06 -17.67 -36.68
CA GLY A 164 -0.85 -16.62 -35.70
C GLY A 164 0.09 -17.04 -34.58
N THR A 165 0.75 -16.07 -33.96
CA THR A 165 1.51 -16.27 -32.72
C THR A 165 1.00 -15.27 -31.68
N ALA A 166 0.50 -15.78 -30.55
CA ALA A 166 0.22 -14.97 -29.37
C ALA A 166 1.55 -14.64 -28.67
N ILE A 167 1.76 -13.39 -28.29
CA ILE A 167 2.99 -12.92 -27.63
C ILE A 167 2.70 -12.28 -26.27
N ALA A 168 3.68 -12.31 -25.37
CA ALA A 168 3.62 -11.64 -24.09
C ALA A 168 3.65 -10.10 -24.25
N PRO A 169 2.65 -9.34 -23.77
CA PRO A 169 2.64 -7.88 -23.88
C PRO A 169 3.58 -7.17 -22.88
N PHE A 170 4.17 -7.91 -21.95
CA PHE A 170 5.15 -7.47 -20.96
C PHE A 170 5.81 -8.69 -20.30
N ALA A 171 6.96 -8.48 -19.66
CA ALA A 171 7.64 -9.54 -18.90
C ALA A 171 6.86 -9.91 -17.62
N GLY A 172 6.84 -11.19 -17.26
CA GLY A 172 6.08 -11.66 -16.11
C GLY A 172 5.92 -13.18 -16.02
N THR A 173 5.19 -13.63 -15.00
CA THR A 173 4.88 -15.05 -14.79
C THR A 173 3.56 -15.44 -15.48
N VAL A 174 3.58 -16.57 -16.20
CA VAL A 174 2.43 -17.13 -16.89
C VAL A 174 1.60 -18.05 -15.99
N ALA A 175 0.27 -17.93 -16.04
CA ALA A 175 -0.67 -18.92 -15.54
C ALA A 175 -1.60 -19.40 -16.67
N ILE A 176 -1.80 -20.71 -16.79
CA ILE A 176 -2.60 -21.33 -17.84
C ILE A 176 -3.81 -22.02 -17.23
N ASP A 177 -4.99 -21.58 -17.65
CA ASP A 177 -6.27 -22.17 -17.24
C ASP A 177 -6.89 -22.99 -18.38
N TYR A 178 -7.03 -24.30 -18.15
CA TYR A 178 -7.58 -25.28 -19.09
C TYR A 178 -9.07 -25.58 -18.86
N THR A 179 -9.74 -24.94 -17.89
CA THR A 179 -11.13 -25.25 -17.51
C THR A 179 -12.15 -24.87 -18.59
N LYS A 180 -11.80 -23.94 -19.49
CA LYS A 180 -12.61 -23.58 -20.65
C LYS A 180 -12.40 -24.60 -21.78
N MET A 181 -13.44 -25.41 -22.03
CA MET A 181 -13.42 -26.43 -23.10
C MET A 181 -12.97 -25.82 -24.44
N GLY A 182 -11.87 -26.34 -24.99
CA GLY A 182 -11.40 -26.04 -26.33
C GLY A 182 -10.46 -24.84 -26.51
N THR A 183 -10.30 -23.95 -25.52
CA THR A 183 -9.35 -22.83 -25.61
C THR A 183 -8.74 -22.51 -24.24
N PRO A 184 -7.45 -22.82 -24.00
CA PRO A 184 -6.77 -22.49 -22.75
C PRO A 184 -6.61 -20.96 -22.61
N SER A 185 -6.81 -20.45 -21.40
CA SER A 185 -6.67 -19.02 -21.08
C SER A 185 -5.29 -18.76 -20.46
N ILE A 186 -4.40 -18.13 -21.23
CA ILE A 186 -3.04 -17.77 -20.80
C ILE A 186 -3.10 -16.38 -20.16
N THR A 187 -2.73 -16.26 -18.89
CA THR A 187 -2.69 -14.99 -18.13
C THR A 187 -1.25 -14.66 -17.76
N ILE A 188 -0.81 -13.44 -18.04
CA ILE A 188 0.51 -12.92 -17.65
C ILE A 188 0.34 -11.99 -16.46
N TYR A 189 1.07 -12.27 -15.37
CA TYR A 189 1.20 -11.42 -14.19
C TYR A 189 2.57 -10.74 -14.22
N GLY A 190 2.61 -9.41 -14.28
CA GLY A 190 3.86 -8.66 -14.38
C GLY A 190 4.68 -8.72 -13.09
N ASP A 191 6.00 -8.61 -13.24
CA ASP A 191 6.96 -8.76 -12.12
C ASP A 191 6.84 -7.66 -11.06
N ASP A 192 6.47 -6.44 -11.46
CA ASP A 192 6.27 -5.32 -10.52
C ASP A 192 5.08 -5.58 -9.58
N LEU A 193 5.34 -5.66 -8.27
CA LEU A 193 4.32 -5.89 -7.26
C LEU A 193 3.88 -4.60 -6.55
N ILE A 194 2.61 -4.56 -6.16
CA ILE A 194 2.02 -3.55 -5.28
C ILE A 194 1.32 -4.21 -4.11
N PHE A 195 1.35 -3.55 -2.96
CA PHE A 195 0.37 -3.79 -1.90
C PHE A 195 -0.90 -3.03 -2.28
N LYS A 196 -2.03 -3.73 -2.28
CA LYS A 196 -3.35 -3.18 -2.60
C LYS A 196 -4.31 -3.47 -1.44
N ALA A 197 -4.94 -2.43 -0.91
CA ALA A 197 -5.90 -2.53 0.18
C ALA A 197 -7.02 -1.51 0.05
N ASN A 198 -8.10 -1.73 0.79
CA ASN A 198 -9.24 -0.82 0.85
C ASN A 198 -9.35 -0.18 2.23
N VAL A 199 -9.62 1.12 2.28
CA VAL A 199 -9.93 1.90 3.48
C VAL A 199 -11.42 2.27 3.49
N SER A 200 -12.03 2.45 4.67
CA SER A 200 -13.40 2.96 4.77
C SER A 200 -13.43 4.48 4.54
N GLU A 201 -14.58 5.05 4.19
CA GLU A 201 -14.78 6.50 4.16
C GLU A 201 -14.40 7.17 5.49
N TYR A 202 -14.79 6.55 6.63
CA TYR A 202 -14.50 7.04 7.98
C TYR A 202 -13.02 7.00 8.38
N ASP A 203 -12.20 6.21 7.69
CA ASP A 203 -10.76 6.06 7.93
C ASP A 203 -9.91 6.74 6.85
N TYR A 204 -10.53 7.36 5.84
CA TYR A 204 -9.84 7.91 4.67
C TYR A 204 -8.85 9.02 5.05
N ASP A 205 -9.18 9.84 6.05
CA ASP A 205 -8.31 10.93 6.56
C ASP A 205 -7.02 10.45 7.25
N LYS A 206 -6.93 9.14 7.57
CA LYS A 206 -5.75 8.49 8.15
C LYS A 206 -4.72 8.11 7.08
N LEU A 207 -5.08 8.20 5.79
CA LEU A 207 -4.16 8.00 4.67
C LEU A 207 -3.71 9.35 4.10
N GLN A 208 -2.44 9.43 3.74
CA GLN A 208 -1.87 10.58 3.05
C GLN A 208 -0.91 10.08 1.96
N LEU A 209 -0.90 10.75 0.81
CA LEU A 209 0.04 10.45 -0.26
C LEU A 209 1.48 10.64 0.24
N ASN A 210 2.39 9.75 -0.14
CA ASN A 210 3.78 9.67 0.35
C ASN A 210 3.95 9.35 1.85
N ALA A 211 2.89 9.00 2.59
CA ALA A 211 3.00 8.56 3.98
C ALA A 211 3.82 7.25 4.08
N ASN A 212 4.61 7.14 5.16
CA ASN A 212 5.39 5.94 5.45
C ASN A 212 4.47 4.76 5.76
N LEU A 213 4.75 3.62 5.12
CA LEU A 213 3.99 2.39 5.22
C LEU A 213 4.93 1.23 5.54
N LYS A 214 4.68 0.49 6.62
CA LYS A 214 5.29 -0.83 6.84
C LYS A 214 4.33 -1.92 6.41
N VAL A 215 4.64 -2.63 5.33
CA VAL A 215 3.88 -3.80 4.86
C VAL A 215 4.54 -5.06 5.40
N THR A 216 3.74 -5.98 5.96
CA THR A 216 4.22 -7.24 6.56
C THR A 216 3.36 -8.41 6.08
N ALA A 217 3.99 -9.43 5.48
CA ALA A 217 3.31 -10.65 5.04
C ALA A 217 2.75 -11.42 6.24
N LEU A 218 1.49 -11.88 6.17
CA LEU A 218 0.86 -12.53 7.32
C LEU A 218 1.45 -13.91 7.62
N ALA A 219 1.87 -14.65 6.60
CA ALA A 219 2.45 -15.99 6.74
C ALA A 219 3.95 -15.94 7.07
N SER A 220 4.79 -15.45 6.15
CA SER A 220 6.25 -15.45 6.28
C SER A 220 6.81 -14.44 7.30
N LYS A 221 6.00 -13.46 7.74
CA LYS A 221 6.41 -12.33 8.61
C LYS A 221 7.45 -11.39 8.00
N GLU A 222 7.86 -11.62 6.74
CA GLU A 222 8.70 -10.68 5.99
C GLU A 222 8.03 -9.31 5.94
N SER A 223 8.83 -8.24 6.07
CA SER A 223 8.32 -6.88 6.11
C SER A 223 9.19 -5.91 5.33
N ILE A 224 8.55 -5.00 4.60
CA ILE A 224 9.19 -3.93 3.84
C ILE A 224 8.64 -2.57 4.27
N ALA A 225 9.52 -1.58 4.32
CA ALA A 225 9.15 -0.17 4.43
C ALA A 225 9.00 0.41 3.03
N THR A 226 7.86 1.03 2.76
CA THR A 226 7.50 1.65 1.47
C THR A 226 6.67 2.92 1.74
N LYS A 227 6.11 3.54 0.70
CA LYS A 227 5.25 4.72 0.81
C LYS A 227 3.97 4.55 0.01
N ILE A 228 2.88 5.14 0.49
CA ILE A 228 1.63 5.20 -0.27
C ILE A 228 1.86 6.05 -1.52
N ASN A 229 1.67 5.48 -2.72
CA ASN A 229 1.85 6.17 -4.00
C ASN A 229 0.53 6.46 -4.73
N PHE A 230 -0.59 5.89 -4.27
CA PHE A 230 -1.92 6.17 -4.81
C PHE A 230 -2.99 5.95 -3.73
N ILE A 231 -4.01 6.81 -3.74
CA ILE A 231 -5.26 6.69 -2.96
C ILE A 231 -6.39 7.09 -3.92
N SER A 232 -7.38 6.22 -4.07
CA SER A 232 -8.52 6.42 -4.97
C SER A 232 -9.54 7.38 -4.36
N ASN A 233 -9.94 8.40 -5.11
CA ASN A 233 -11.14 9.20 -4.82
C ASN A 233 -12.43 8.50 -5.27
N GLU A 234 -12.33 7.48 -6.12
CA GLU A 234 -13.47 6.68 -6.60
C GLU A 234 -13.70 5.45 -5.69
N PRO A 235 -14.97 5.10 -5.36
CA PRO A 235 -15.28 3.91 -4.59
C PRO A 235 -14.83 2.62 -5.32
N ALA A 236 -14.15 1.74 -4.58
CA ALA A 236 -13.79 0.41 -5.06
C ALA A 236 -15.03 -0.42 -5.38
N ALA A 237 -14.95 -1.31 -6.38
CA ALA A 237 -16.05 -2.19 -6.80
C ALA A 237 -16.59 -3.13 -5.70
N THR A 238 -15.89 -3.27 -4.57
CA THR A 238 -16.36 -4.02 -3.39
C THR A 238 -17.17 -3.19 -2.40
N SER A 239 -17.38 -1.89 -2.67
CA SER A 239 -18.19 -0.98 -1.84
C SER A 239 -19.65 -1.40 -1.84
N LYS A 240 -20.36 -1.08 -0.76
CA LYS A 240 -21.79 -1.31 -0.61
C LYS A 240 -22.48 -0.05 -0.09
N ALA A 241 -23.81 -0.02 -0.13
CA ALA A 241 -24.59 1.02 0.53
C ALA A 241 -24.17 1.14 2.01
N ASN A 242 -23.82 2.35 2.45
CA ASN A 242 -23.31 2.68 3.79
C ASN A 242 -21.98 1.98 4.18
N ASP A 243 -21.26 1.40 3.22
CA ASP A 243 -19.94 0.77 3.40
C ASP A 243 -19.08 1.10 2.16
N ALA A 244 -18.93 2.41 1.91
CA ALA A 244 -18.07 2.95 0.88
C ALA A 244 -16.60 2.70 1.23
N LYS A 245 -15.86 2.15 0.26
CA LYS A 245 -14.46 1.75 0.41
C LYS A 245 -13.62 2.28 -0.72
N TYR A 246 -12.44 2.77 -0.39
CA TYR A 246 -11.53 3.39 -1.34
C TYR A 246 -10.24 2.59 -1.41
N GLU A 247 -9.79 2.30 -2.63
CA GLU A 247 -8.53 1.59 -2.83
C GLU A 247 -7.33 2.51 -2.56
N PHE A 248 -6.28 2.00 -1.93
CA PHE A 248 -4.97 2.64 -1.94
C PHE A 248 -3.88 1.61 -2.22
N THR A 249 -2.75 2.08 -2.75
CA THR A 249 -1.62 1.21 -3.09
C THR A 249 -0.27 1.77 -2.65
N ALA A 250 0.71 0.88 -2.59
CA ALA A 250 2.12 1.17 -2.38
C ALA A 250 2.98 0.16 -3.19
N PRO A 251 4.13 0.57 -3.76
CA PRO A 251 5.01 -0.34 -4.47
C PRO A 251 5.68 -1.32 -3.51
N ILE A 252 5.90 -2.54 -3.97
CA ILE A 252 6.52 -3.63 -3.23
C ILE A 252 7.66 -4.23 -4.04
N HIS A 253 8.78 -4.44 -3.36
CA HIS A 253 9.97 -5.09 -3.87
C HIS A 253 10.35 -6.22 -2.90
N ASN A 254 11.30 -7.10 -3.27
CA ASN A 254 11.70 -8.32 -2.56
C ASN A 254 10.63 -9.44 -2.55
N HIS A 255 10.80 -10.48 -1.72
CA HIS A 255 10.25 -11.84 -1.87
C HIS A 255 8.75 -12.00 -1.53
N PHE A 256 7.93 -11.00 -1.85
CA PHE A 256 6.49 -11.11 -1.80
C PHE A 256 5.94 -11.88 -3.00
N MET A 257 4.80 -12.56 -2.80
CA MET A 257 4.14 -13.34 -3.86
C MET A 257 2.84 -12.68 -4.31
N ASN A 258 2.55 -12.69 -5.62
CA ASN A 258 1.25 -12.24 -6.13
C ASN A 258 0.10 -13.02 -5.47
N GLY A 259 -0.90 -12.30 -4.93
CA GLY A 259 -2.02 -12.87 -4.19
C GLY A 259 -1.79 -13.05 -2.67
N GLN A 260 -0.56 -12.90 -2.18
CA GLN A 260 -0.22 -13.06 -0.76
C GLN A 260 -0.94 -12.03 0.12
N THR A 261 -1.50 -12.47 1.25
CA THR A 261 -2.15 -11.58 2.21
C THR A 261 -1.10 -10.89 3.10
N ALA A 262 -1.21 -9.57 3.23
CA ALA A 262 -0.32 -8.75 4.04
C ALA A 262 -1.11 -7.76 4.90
N ARG A 263 -0.50 -7.32 6.00
CA ARG A 263 -0.99 -6.21 6.83
C ARG A 263 -0.05 -5.02 6.64
N ALA A 264 -0.64 -3.85 6.42
CA ALA A 264 0.08 -2.60 6.35
C ALA A 264 -0.17 -1.75 7.60
N SER A 265 0.86 -1.03 8.02
CA SER A 265 0.88 -0.13 9.16
C SER A 265 1.27 1.26 8.70
N VAL A 266 0.32 2.19 8.69
CA VAL A 266 0.48 3.59 8.28
C VAL A 266 0.82 4.42 9.52
N GLU A 267 1.97 5.10 9.52
CA GLU A 267 2.32 5.99 10.63
C GLU A 267 1.35 7.17 10.73
N GLN A 268 0.87 7.49 11.94
CA GLN A 268 -0.07 8.58 12.18
C GLN A 268 0.64 9.79 12.81
N ALA A 269 0.40 10.98 12.26
CA ALA A 269 1.00 12.22 12.74
C ALA A 269 0.28 12.76 13.99
N GLY A 270 1.06 13.14 14.99
CA GLY A 270 0.60 13.72 16.26
C GLY A 270 0.96 12.86 17.48
N LEU A 271 0.50 13.30 18.65
CA LEU A 271 0.70 12.61 19.92
C LEU A 271 -0.65 12.24 20.55
N SER A 272 -0.66 11.23 21.42
CA SER A 272 -1.87 10.76 22.11
C SER A 272 -1.69 10.81 23.63
N ILE A 273 -2.76 11.18 24.32
CA ILE A 273 -2.94 11.08 25.77
C ILE A 273 -4.39 10.65 26.07
N PRO A 274 -4.68 10.00 27.21
CA PRO A 274 -6.06 9.82 27.67
C PRO A 274 -6.77 11.16 27.87
N THR A 275 -8.06 11.25 27.51
CA THR A 275 -8.87 12.48 27.71
C THR A 275 -8.94 12.92 29.17
N THR A 276 -8.84 11.97 30.10
CA THR A 276 -8.75 12.18 31.56
C THR A 276 -7.56 13.04 32.01
N CYS A 277 -6.56 13.26 31.16
CA CYS A 277 -5.44 14.17 31.47
C CYS A 277 -5.77 15.64 31.18
N VAL A 278 -6.80 15.91 30.37
CA VAL A 278 -7.09 17.24 29.81
C VAL A 278 -8.01 18.03 30.73
N LYS A 279 -7.61 19.26 31.08
CA LYS A 279 -8.37 20.20 31.90
C LYS A 279 -8.30 21.60 31.30
N LYS A 280 -9.47 22.19 30.98
CA LYS A 280 -9.58 23.55 30.41
C LYS A 280 -8.61 23.78 29.21
N GLN A 281 -8.61 22.87 28.24
CA GLN A 281 -7.74 22.91 27.05
C GLN A 281 -6.22 22.90 27.35
N GLY A 282 -5.82 22.43 28.54
CA GLY A 282 -4.43 22.17 28.89
C GLY A 282 -4.25 20.86 29.64
N VAL A 283 -3.01 20.55 29.98
CA VAL A 283 -2.63 19.38 30.80
C VAL A 283 -1.61 19.80 31.85
N TYR A 284 -1.52 19.01 32.91
CA TYR A 284 -0.48 19.16 33.93
C TYR A 284 0.66 18.18 33.63
N VAL A 285 1.80 18.72 33.18
CA VAL A 285 3.03 17.96 32.89
C VAL A 285 3.84 17.83 34.17
N VAL A 286 4.42 16.65 34.43
CA VAL A 286 5.31 16.42 35.58
C VAL A 286 6.76 16.29 35.10
N ASN A 287 7.69 16.95 35.79
CA ASN A 287 9.12 16.82 35.53
C ASN A 287 9.81 15.80 36.46
N LYS A 288 11.09 15.49 36.21
CA LYS A 288 11.88 14.52 37.00
C LYS A 288 12.06 14.86 38.49
N LYS A 289 11.67 16.07 38.94
CA LYS A 289 11.69 16.51 40.35
C LYS A 289 10.28 16.48 40.98
N HIS A 290 9.31 15.87 40.29
CA HIS A 290 7.88 15.84 40.59
C HIS A 290 7.24 17.22 40.75
N VAL A 291 7.80 18.24 40.08
CA VAL A 291 7.19 19.56 39.98
C VAL A 291 6.30 19.60 38.74
N VAL A 292 5.09 20.10 38.93
CA VAL A 292 4.01 20.18 37.96
C VAL A 292 4.09 21.48 37.17
N SER A 293 3.82 21.42 35.86
CA SER A 293 3.66 22.59 35.01
C SER A 293 2.40 22.48 34.15
N PHE A 294 1.50 23.45 34.23
CA PHE A 294 0.34 23.53 33.35
C PHE A 294 0.78 23.96 31.95
N LYS A 295 0.32 23.23 30.93
CA LYS A 295 0.57 23.56 29.52
C LYS A 295 -0.75 23.59 28.76
N ALA A 296 -1.02 24.69 28.08
CA ALA A 296 -2.03 24.74 27.03
C ALA A 296 -1.66 23.76 25.90
N ILE A 297 -2.66 23.08 25.34
CA ILE A 297 -2.49 22.15 24.22
C ILE A 297 -3.51 22.46 23.13
N ILE A 298 -3.13 22.18 21.88
CA ILE A 298 -4.02 22.26 20.72
C ILE A 298 -4.21 20.85 20.19
N GLY A 299 -5.45 20.50 19.84
CA GLY A 299 -5.82 19.18 19.41
C GLY A 299 -7.33 18.90 19.57
N LYS A 300 -7.71 17.65 19.38
CA LYS A 300 -9.12 17.20 19.44
C LYS A 300 -9.28 15.91 20.25
N THR A 301 -10.46 15.74 20.85
CA THR A 301 -10.87 14.46 21.45
C THR A 301 -11.29 13.48 20.37
N GLU A 302 -10.72 12.27 20.39
CA GLU A 302 -11.05 11.14 19.53
C GLU A 302 -11.31 9.93 20.44
N ASN A 303 -12.60 9.60 20.64
CA ASN A 303 -13.07 8.58 21.59
C ASN A 303 -12.52 8.82 23.02
N SER A 304 -11.78 7.86 23.59
CA SER A 304 -11.17 7.92 24.92
C SER A 304 -9.83 8.66 24.97
N HIS A 305 -9.33 9.15 23.83
CA HIS A 305 -8.02 9.79 23.72
C HIS A 305 -8.16 11.24 23.23
N PHE A 306 -7.14 12.05 23.51
CA PHE A 306 -6.98 13.38 22.97
C PHE A 306 -5.77 13.39 22.04
N LYS A 307 -6.01 13.66 20.75
CA LYS A 307 -5.00 13.82 19.72
C LYS A 307 -4.37 15.20 19.89
N VAL A 308 -3.14 15.24 20.38
CA VAL A 308 -2.36 16.47 20.61
C VAL A 308 -1.58 16.83 19.34
N GLU A 309 -1.85 18.03 18.83
CA GLU A 309 -1.19 18.61 17.66
C GLU A 309 -0.06 19.57 18.08
N LYS A 310 -0.25 20.34 19.17
CA LYS A 310 0.76 21.25 19.73
C LYS A 310 0.71 21.30 21.25
N GLY A 311 1.84 21.66 21.88
CA GLY A 311 1.98 21.91 23.32
C GLY A 311 2.77 20.86 24.10
N LEU A 312 2.87 19.62 23.58
CA LEU A 312 3.58 18.50 24.22
C LEU A 312 4.61 17.87 23.28
N ARG A 313 5.46 17.01 23.87
CA ARG A 313 6.45 16.16 23.20
C ARG A 313 6.26 14.71 23.66
N ALA A 314 6.61 13.75 22.79
CA ALA A 314 6.58 12.34 23.13
C ALA A 314 7.44 12.04 24.38
N GLY A 315 6.99 11.11 25.22
CA GLY A 315 7.67 10.68 26.44
C GLY A 315 7.52 11.60 27.65
N GLN A 316 6.86 12.76 27.53
CA GLN A 316 6.54 13.59 28.70
C GLN A 316 5.50 12.90 29.60
N SER A 317 5.67 12.99 30.92
CA SER A 317 4.65 12.52 31.88
C SER A 317 3.58 13.59 32.10
N VAL A 318 2.31 13.20 32.07
CA VAL A 318 1.14 14.05 32.36
C VAL A 318 0.27 13.43 33.45
N ILE A 319 -0.35 14.26 34.29
CA ILE A 319 -1.24 13.82 35.37
C ILE A 319 -2.59 13.35 34.80
N VAL A 320 -3.01 12.18 35.24
CA VAL A 320 -4.33 11.59 34.98
C VAL A 320 -5.33 12.08 36.03
N ASN A 321 -6.53 12.48 35.61
CA ASN A 321 -7.61 12.97 36.48
C ASN A 321 -7.21 14.14 37.41
N PRO A 322 -6.67 15.26 36.89
CA PRO A 322 -6.30 16.41 37.71
C PRO A 322 -7.50 17.03 38.44
N ASP A 323 -7.36 17.19 39.75
CA ASP A 323 -8.40 17.74 40.63
C ASP A 323 -8.35 19.28 40.73
N LYS A 324 -9.21 19.87 41.56
CA LYS A 324 -9.28 21.34 41.75
C LYS A 324 -8.17 21.90 42.66
N SER A 325 -7.45 21.07 43.41
CA SER A 325 -6.35 21.49 44.28
C SER A 325 -5.01 21.57 43.58
N LEU A 326 -4.83 20.84 42.47
CA LEU A 326 -3.62 20.88 41.66
C LEU A 326 -3.38 22.27 41.05
N ARG A 327 -2.16 22.80 41.21
CA ARG A 327 -1.74 24.12 40.71
C ARG A 327 -0.43 24.01 39.92
N ASP A 328 -0.19 25.03 39.10
CA ASP A 328 1.09 25.22 38.43
C ASP A 328 2.23 25.43 39.46
N GLY A 329 3.39 24.82 39.22
CA GLY A 329 4.54 24.87 40.13
C GLY A 329 4.43 23.99 41.39
N SER A 330 3.30 23.32 41.65
CA SER A 330 3.16 22.41 42.79
C SER A 330 4.11 21.22 42.68
N LYS A 331 4.71 20.82 43.81
CA LYS A 331 5.32 19.50 43.95
C LYS A 331 4.25 18.48 44.35
N VAL A 332 4.33 17.26 43.81
CA VAL A 332 3.37 16.19 44.07
C VAL A 332 4.07 14.85 44.30
N SER A 333 3.39 13.91 44.96
CA SER A 333 3.75 12.49 44.84
C SER A 333 3.14 11.94 43.54
N VAL A 334 3.86 11.06 42.86
CA VAL A 334 3.37 10.39 41.65
C VAL A 334 3.46 8.89 41.77
N ASP A 335 2.42 8.22 41.29
CA ASP A 335 2.37 6.78 41.13
C ASP A 335 2.44 6.48 39.61
N ASP A 336 3.41 5.66 39.19
CA ASP A 336 3.59 5.17 37.81
C ASP A 336 2.61 4.04 37.46
#